data_AF-A0A2V5ZJ35-F1
#
_entry.id   AF-A0A2V5ZJ35-F1
#
_cell.length_a   1.000
_cell.length_b   1.000
_cell.length_c   1.000
_cell.angle_alpha   90.00
_cell.angle_beta   90.00
_cell.angle_gamma   90.00
#
_symmetry.space_group_name_H-M   'P 1'
#
loop_
_entity.id
_entity.type
_entity.pdbx_description
1 polymer ?
#
loop_
_entity_poly.entity_id
_entity_poly.type
_entity_poly.pdbx_seq_one_letter_code
_entity_poly.pdbx_strand_id
1 'polypeptide(L)'
;MSNCHPERSRRMPWNHLRAFAGGILDFARNDRPLIRHSSFLLLLFPLVVHAAGNISILGSKPRWSVLENYQETITHDEFAHLINDVYCTHGFAPDLVEINEKTARILVNRDARKFFTLRFAEKDDGRKPVPRLWRPAKILPPAKLEKPLFGLKIGLDPGHLGGKWAKMEERWFQVGNSPPVQEGDLTLRVARLLALRLRELGAKVSFVRNSNEPITGKRPNDFRELARKILIKNGVPQPRADVLDPNDPEKEQTIRWQSEILFYRYSEIRRRAALVNFKLHPDLVLCLHFNAEGWGDPNNPTLTDANHLHLLVNGSYLAEELEFDDERFEMIRRLLSRAYDEELPLADTIGLAMARETGLPPFEYPTTNTTTKVGTSGYVYARNLLATRLYRCPVVYCEPYVMNSKDVFARIQDGDYDGTRNVNGVERKSIFREYAESVVQGLVGYYSKARK
;
A
#
# COMPACT_ATOMS: atom_id res chain seq x y z
N MET A 1 8.55 -24.69 8.62
CA MET A 1 9.12 -24.16 7.36
C MET A 1 7.95 -23.88 6.43
N SER A 2 7.26 -22.76 6.64
CA SER A 2 5.92 -22.51 6.11
C SER A 2 5.90 -21.19 5.34
N ASN A 3 5.63 -21.31 4.03
CA ASN A 3 5.41 -20.23 3.09
C ASN A 3 3.96 -19.74 3.21
N CYS A 4 3.78 -18.47 3.61
CA CYS A 4 2.50 -17.78 3.52
C CYS A 4 2.49 -16.91 2.27
N HIS A 5 1.80 -17.45 1.26
CA HIS A 5 1.92 -17.15 -0.16
C HIS A 5 3.34 -17.30 -0.74
N PRO A 6 3.53 -18.21 -1.71
CA PRO A 6 4.73 -18.13 -2.51
C PRO A 6 4.65 -16.82 -3.31
N GLU A 7 5.70 -16.03 -3.24
CA GLU A 7 6.34 -15.67 -4.50
C GLU A 7 6.51 -16.97 -5.31
N ARG A 8 5.51 -17.29 -6.13
CA ARG A 8 5.73 -18.04 -7.36
C ARG A 8 5.90 -17.06 -8.50
N SER A 9 6.73 -16.04 -8.29
CA SER A 9 7.73 -15.71 -9.29
C SER A 9 8.69 -16.91 -9.34
N ARG A 10 8.28 -17.98 -10.02
CA ARG A 10 9.31 -18.81 -10.66
C ARG A 10 10.08 -17.83 -11.53
N ARG A 11 11.31 -17.56 -11.13
CA ARG A 11 12.36 -17.02 -11.98
C ARG A 11 12.11 -17.58 -13.38
N MET A 12 11.80 -16.74 -14.35
CA MET A 12 12.19 -17.10 -15.71
C MET A 12 13.70 -17.26 -15.65
N PRO A 13 14.27 -18.41 -16.05
CA PRO A 13 15.69 -18.59 -16.02
C PRO A 13 16.33 -17.52 -16.90
N TRP A 14 17.23 -16.74 -16.29
CA TRP A 14 18.22 -15.95 -17.02
C TRP A 14 19.09 -16.91 -17.82
N ASN A 15 18.73 -17.09 -19.08
CA ASN A 15 19.62 -17.51 -20.14
C ASN A 15 19.07 -16.87 -21.43
N HIS A 16 19.79 -15.87 -21.91
CA HIS A 16 19.93 -15.41 -23.30
C HIS A 16 20.22 -13.91 -23.33
N LEU A 17 21.41 -13.56 -22.84
CA LEU A 17 22.11 -12.34 -23.19
C LEU A 17 23.34 -12.77 -23.98
N ARG A 18 23.21 -12.83 -25.32
CA ARG A 18 24.31 -12.57 -26.28
C ARG A 18 23.80 -12.60 -27.72
N ALA A 19 24.32 -11.62 -28.47
CA ALA A 19 24.26 -11.44 -29.92
C ALA A 19 22.96 -10.77 -30.41
N PHE A 20 22.95 -9.62 -31.09
CA PHE A 20 23.92 -9.07 -32.02
C PHE A 20 23.88 -7.54 -32.04
N ALA A 21 25.06 -6.92 -32.10
CA ALA A 21 25.27 -5.63 -32.73
C ALA A 21 26.15 -5.85 -33.97
N GLY A 22 25.80 -5.20 -35.08
CA GLY A 22 26.67 -5.05 -36.26
C GLY A 22 26.08 -5.59 -37.56
N GLY A 23 25.95 -4.72 -38.56
CA GLY A 23 25.79 -5.14 -39.96
C GLY A 23 24.93 -4.23 -40.84
N ILE A 24 25.46 -3.08 -41.23
CA ILE A 24 25.00 -2.28 -42.38
C ILE A 24 25.57 -2.92 -43.66
N LEU A 25 24.78 -3.08 -44.73
CA LEU A 25 25.11 -2.67 -46.12
C LEU A 25 24.05 -3.13 -47.16
N ASP A 26 23.60 -2.13 -47.93
CA ASP A 26 23.22 -2.08 -49.35
C ASP A 26 22.30 -3.13 -50.02
N PHE A 27 21.21 -2.63 -50.60
CA PHE A 27 21.06 -2.63 -52.07
C PHE A 27 20.09 -1.53 -52.53
N ALA A 28 20.57 -0.69 -53.46
CA ALA A 28 19.82 0.37 -54.12
C ALA A 28 19.74 0.10 -55.64
N ARG A 29 18.59 0.44 -56.25
CA ARG A 29 18.39 1.11 -57.58
C ARG A 29 16.94 0.93 -58.05
N ASN A 30 16.16 2.02 -58.16
CA ASN A 30 15.93 2.89 -59.36
C ASN A 30 14.86 2.26 -60.28
N ASP A 31 13.75 2.90 -60.67
CA ASP A 31 13.68 4.12 -61.50
C ASP A 31 12.39 4.98 -61.28
N ARG A 32 12.49 6.28 -61.63
CA ARG A 32 11.45 7.35 -61.70
C ARG A 32 10.94 7.52 -63.17
N PRO A 33 10.18 8.57 -63.61
CA PRO A 33 9.46 9.69 -62.93
C PRO A 33 8.00 9.92 -63.43
N LEU A 34 7.19 10.79 -62.81
CA LEU A 34 6.67 12.12 -63.29
C LEU A 34 5.35 12.34 -62.49
N ILE A 35 4.96 13.45 -61.86
CA ILE A 35 4.76 14.84 -62.31
C ILE A 35 4.25 15.69 -61.11
N ARG A 36 4.54 17.01 -61.18
CA ARG A 36 3.88 18.20 -60.59
C ARG A 36 4.09 18.60 -59.12
N HIS A 37 4.76 19.75 -59.03
CA HIS A 37 4.80 20.72 -57.96
C HIS A 37 3.44 21.09 -57.37
N SER A 38 3.35 21.12 -56.05
CA SER A 38 2.51 22.04 -55.30
C SER A 38 3.19 22.32 -53.97
N SER A 39 3.55 23.58 -53.78
CA SER A 39 4.21 24.12 -52.59
C SER A 39 3.30 23.97 -51.37
N PHE A 40 3.73 23.19 -50.38
CA PHE A 40 3.19 23.26 -49.02
C PHE A 40 4.35 23.63 -48.09
N LEU A 41 4.34 24.87 -47.58
CA LEU A 41 5.16 25.25 -46.45
C LEU A 41 4.65 24.47 -45.23
N LEU A 42 5.27 23.32 -44.95
CA LEU A 42 5.12 22.63 -43.67
C LEU A 42 5.89 23.44 -42.62
N LEU A 43 5.16 24.21 -41.83
CA LEU A 43 5.61 24.68 -40.52
C LEU A 43 5.89 23.44 -39.66
N LEU A 44 7.15 22.99 -39.67
CA LEU A 44 7.68 22.01 -38.74
C LEU A 44 7.68 22.63 -37.34
N PHE A 45 6.56 22.55 -36.64
CA PHE A 45 6.59 22.64 -35.19
C PHE A 45 7.44 21.46 -34.69
N PRO A 46 8.48 21.68 -33.87
CA PRO A 46 9.14 20.57 -33.22
C PRO A 46 8.09 19.88 -32.35
N LEU A 47 7.65 18.69 -32.78
CA LEU A 47 7.02 17.74 -31.88
C LEU A 47 8.06 17.46 -30.80
N VAL A 48 7.96 18.16 -29.67
CA VAL A 48 8.65 17.75 -28.46
C VAL A 48 8.00 16.42 -28.06
N VAL A 49 8.56 15.33 -28.58
CA VAL A 49 8.30 13.97 -28.11
C VAL A 49 8.74 13.97 -26.65
N HIS A 50 7.80 14.25 -25.77
CA HIS A 50 8.01 14.06 -24.34
C HIS A 50 8.20 12.56 -24.16
N ALA A 51 9.41 12.14 -23.82
CA ALA A 51 9.68 10.78 -23.39
C ALA A 51 8.60 10.39 -22.35
N ALA A 52 7.91 9.29 -22.62
CA ALA A 52 6.89 8.78 -21.72
C ALA A 52 7.56 8.49 -20.37
N GLY A 53 7.02 9.01 -19.27
CA GLY A 53 7.55 8.71 -17.94
C GLY A 53 7.54 7.21 -17.70
N ASN A 54 8.50 6.70 -16.93
CA ASN A 54 8.50 5.31 -16.49
C ASN A 54 7.49 5.18 -15.35
N ILE A 55 6.22 4.92 -15.67
CA ILE A 55 5.11 4.93 -14.71
C ILE A 55 4.70 3.51 -14.33
N SER A 56 4.48 3.29 -13.03
CA SER A 56 3.96 2.04 -12.47
C SER A 56 2.57 1.68 -13.02
N ILE A 57 2.12 0.45 -12.75
CA ILE A 57 0.80 -0.02 -13.19
C ILE A 57 -0.33 0.88 -12.64
N LEU A 58 -1.13 1.42 -13.56
CA LEU A 58 -2.19 2.41 -13.30
C LEU A 58 -1.69 3.66 -12.55
N GLY A 59 -0.39 3.91 -12.59
CA GLY A 59 0.27 5.07 -12.01
C GLY A 59 -0.16 6.38 -12.66
N SER A 60 0.09 7.47 -11.95
CA SER A 60 -0.18 8.81 -12.45
C SER A 60 1.13 9.52 -12.71
N LYS A 61 1.20 10.30 -13.80
CA LYS A 61 2.37 11.12 -14.08
C LYS A 61 2.68 12.03 -12.87
N PRO A 62 3.91 11.99 -12.34
CA PRO A 62 4.30 12.83 -11.22
C PRO A 62 4.10 14.32 -11.51
N ARG A 63 3.65 15.06 -10.49
CA ARG A 63 3.65 16.52 -10.51
C ARG A 63 4.81 17.02 -9.68
N TRP A 64 6.04 16.87 -10.21
CA TRP A 64 7.29 17.21 -9.53
C TRP A 64 7.33 18.64 -8.97
N SER A 65 6.67 19.61 -9.62
CA SER A 65 6.56 20.99 -9.14
C SER A 65 5.86 21.12 -7.78
N VAL A 66 5.08 20.12 -7.34
CA VAL A 66 4.50 20.11 -5.99
C VAL A 66 5.58 20.08 -4.92
N LEU A 67 6.76 19.49 -5.21
CA LEU A 67 7.87 19.40 -4.27
C LEU A 67 8.48 20.78 -3.95
N GLU A 68 8.23 21.81 -4.78
CA GLU A 68 8.70 23.19 -4.49
C GLU A 68 8.13 23.74 -3.18
N ASN A 69 6.97 23.25 -2.73
CA ASN A 69 6.40 23.68 -1.45
C ASN A 69 7.17 23.15 -0.23
N TYR A 70 8.09 22.21 -0.44
CA TYR A 70 8.90 21.57 0.61
C TYR A 70 10.35 22.08 0.64
N GLN A 71 10.68 23.10 -0.15
CA GLN A 71 12.02 23.71 -0.10
C GLN A 71 12.30 24.22 1.31
N GLU A 72 13.48 23.90 1.85
CA GLU A 72 13.95 24.32 3.18
C GLU A 72 13.03 23.88 4.34
N THR A 73 12.25 22.81 4.18
CA THR A 73 11.40 22.27 5.27
C THR A 73 12.06 21.14 6.09
N ILE A 74 13.21 20.65 5.62
CA ILE A 74 13.96 19.52 6.20
C ILE A 74 15.46 19.82 6.14
N THR A 75 16.22 19.38 7.14
CA THR A 75 17.68 19.48 7.13
C THR A 75 18.31 18.34 6.32
N HIS A 76 19.61 18.48 6.02
CA HIS A 76 20.38 17.42 5.37
C HIS A 76 20.28 16.09 6.13
N ASP A 77 20.60 16.10 7.42
CA ASP A 77 20.70 14.87 8.23
C ASP A 77 19.35 14.19 8.40
N GLU A 78 18.27 14.96 8.58
CA GLU A 78 16.92 14.41 8.62
C GLU A 78 16.53 13.76 7.28
N PHE A 79 16.86 14.40 6.15
CA PHE A 79 16.58 13.82 4.84
C PHE A 79 17.37 12.52 4.62
N ALA A 80 18.67 12.54 4.95
CA ALA A 80 19.56 11.40 4.83
C ALA A 80 19.12 10.23 5.71
N HIS A 81 18.73 10.50 6.97
CA HIS A 81 18.19 9.49 7.88
C HIS A 81 16.90 8.88 7.33
N LEU A 82 15.93 9.71 6.94
CA LEU A 82 14.65 9.19 6.45
C LEU A 82 14.83 8.38 5.16
N ILE A 83 15.63 8.85 4.19
CA ILE A 83 15.76 8.13 2.93
C ILE A 83 16.53 6.82 3.10
N ASN A 84 17.61 6.79 3.87
CA ASN A 84 18.49 5.61 3.99
C ASN A 84 18.01 4.62 5.07
N ASP A 85 17.49 5.11 6.19
CA ASP A 85 17.22 4.26 7.37
C ASP A 85 15.73 3.95 7.54
N VAL A 86 14.85 4.64 6.82
CA VAL A 86 13.39 4.45 6.92
C VAL A 86 12.78 3.99 5.60
N TYR A 87 12.95 4.79 4.54
CA TYR A 87 12.26 4.53 3.28
C TYR A 87 13.01 3.53 2.38
N CYS A 88 14.34 3.56 2.34
CA CYS A 88 15.15 2.73 1.43
C CYS A 88 16.23 1.95 2.21
N THR A 89 15.81 1.22 3.24
CA THR A 89 16.67 0.43 4.16
C THR A 89 17.56 -0.61 3.48
N HIS A 90 17.25 -0.97 2.24
CA HIS A 90 18.02 -1.92 1.43
C HIS A 90 18.81 -1.23 0.29
N GLY A 91 18.88 0.10 0.31
CA GLY A 91 19.56 0.91 -0.69
C GLY A 91 18.73 1.19 -1.95
N PHE A 92 19.25 2.09 -2.78
CA PHE A 92 18.68 2.48 -4.07
C PHE A 92 19.81 2.91 -5.01
N ALA A 93 19.54 2.99 -6.32
CA ALA A 93 20.55 3.39 -7.28
C ALA A 93 20.95 4.87 -7.07
N PRO A 94 22.26 5.19 -6.96
CA PRO A 94 22.74 6.51 -6.52
C PRO A 94 22.42 7.65 -7.51
N ASP A 95 22.10 7.31 -8.77
CA ASP A 95 21.67 8.27 -9.78
C ASP A 95 20.19 8.68 -9.66
N LEU A 96 19.40 7.97 -8.83
CA LEU A 96 18.00 8.32 -8.55
C LEU A 96 17.89 9.50 -7.58
N VAL A 97 18.73 9.52 -6.54
CA VAL A 97 18.79 10.59 -5.55
C VAL A 97 20.24 10.82 -5.13
N GLU A 98 20.78 11.98 -5.47
CA GLU A 98 22.12 12.42 -5.07
C GLU A 98 21.98 13.41 -3.92
N ILE A 99 22.56 13.09 -2.76
CA ILE A 99 22.52 13.92 -1.54
C ILE A 99 23.84 14.67 -1.41
N ASN A 100 23.77 15.99 -1.44
CA ASN A 100 24.87 16.92 -1.24
C ASN A 100 24.64 17.72 0.06
N GLU A 101 25.67 18.38 0.61
CA GLU A 101 25.61 19.11 1.88
C GLU A 101 24.38 20.03 2.03
N LYS A 102 24.00 20.76 0.97
CA LYS A 102 22.90 21.74 1.00
C LYS A 102 21.66 21.33 0.21
N THR A 103 21.74 20.25 -0.57
CA THR A 103 20.67 19.89 -1.51
C THR A 103 20.57 18.40 -1.77
N ALA A 104 19.37 17.91 -2.08
CA ALA A 104 19.17 16.63 -2.77
C ALA A 104 18.76 16.86 -4.23
N ARG A 105 19.44 16.20 -5.16
CA ARG A 105 19.06 16.13 -6.58
C ARG A 105 18.33 14.84 -6.85
N ILE A 106 17.06 14.94 -7.26
CA ILE A 106 16.17 13.80 -7.48
C ILE A 106 15.93 13.66 -8.98
N LEU A 107 16.16 12.47 -9.53
CA LEU A 107 15.89 12.19 -10.94
C LEU A 107 14.39 12.30 -11.24
N VAL A 108 14.00 13.12 -12.21
CA VAL A 108 12.59 13.30 -12.61
C VAL A 108 12.28 12.77 -14.01
N ASN A 109 13.31 12.59 -14.82
CA ASN A 109 13.23 11.93 -16.12
C ASN A 109 14.63 11.43 -16.52
N ARG A 110 14.77 10.11 -16.67
CA ARG A 110 16.04 9.44 -16.98
C ARG A 110 16.54 9.81 -18.38
N ASP A 111 15.68 9.70 -19.39
CA ASP A 111 16.04 9.93 -20.81
C ASP A 111 16.48 11.37 -21.07
N ALA A 112 15.77 12.34 -20.48
CA ALA A 112 16.08 13.76 -20.60
C ALA A 112 17.14 14.23 -19.59
N ARG A 113 17.66 13.34 -18.73
CA ARG A 113 18.59 13.66 -17.63
C ARG A 113 18.13 14.87 -16.81
N LYS A 114 16.84 14.92 -16.52
CA LYS A 114 16.22 16.05 -15.80
C LYS A 114 16.14 15.72 -14.31
N PHE A 115 16.46 16.71 -13.49
CA PHE A 115 16.46 16.59 -12.03
C PHE A 115 15.61 17.69 -11.39
N PHE A 116 15.02 17.36 -10.23
CA PHE A 116 14.49 18.31 -9.27
C PHE A 116 15.55 18.53 -8.19
N THR A 117 15.76 19.78 -7.76
CA THR A 117 16.70 20.11 -6.69
C THR A 117 15.94 20.56 -5.45
N LEU A 118 15.98 19.76 -4.40
CA LEU A 118 15.49 20.10 -3.07
C LEU A 118 16.62 20.79 -2.30
N ARG A 119 16.37 21.98 -1.75
CA ARG A 119 17.26 22.69 -0.83
C ARG A 119 16.92 22.34 0.60
N PHE A 120 17.94 22.06 1.39
CA PHE A 120 17.79 21.80 2.81
C PHE A 120 17.70 23.10 3.60
N ALA A 121 17.06 23.03 4.76
CA ALA A 121 17.18 24.06 5.79
C ALA A 121 18.60 24.03 6.36
N GLU A 122 19.22 25.19 6.57
CA GLU A 122 20.57 25.27 7.16
C GLU A 122 20.60 24.79 8.61
N LYS A 123 19.51 24.99 9.36
CA LYS A 123 19.36 24.59 10.76
C LYS A 123 17.90 24.38 11.12
N ASP A 124 17.66 23.61 12.18
CA ASP A 124 16.33 23.27 12.67
C ASP A 124 15.49 24.51 13.03
N ASP A 125 16.10 25.52 13.66
CA ASP A 125 15.44 26.75 14.12
C ASP A 125 15.10 27.74 12.99
N GLY A 126 15.42 27.41 11.73
CA GLY A 126 15.14 28.24 10.56
C GLY A 126 14.31 27.54 9.48
N ARG A 127 13.88 26.29 9.69
CA ARG A 127 13.16 25.53 8.66
C ARG A 127 11.77 26.10 8.39
N LYS A 128 11.35 26.04 7.14
CA LYS A 128 9.99 26.40 6.71
C LYS A 128 8.97 25.39 7.25
N PRO A 129 7.71 25.83 7.47
CA PRO A 129 6.66 24.92 7.90
C PRO A 129 6.39 23.86 6.82
N VAL A 130 6.31 22.58 7.24
CA VAL A 130 6.00 21.48 6.33
C VAL A 130 4.54 21.59 5.85
N PRO A 131 4.27 21.66 4.54
CA PRO A 131 2.91 21.65 4.02
C PRO A 131 2.29 20.24 4.18
N ARG A 132 1.15 20.17 4.86
CA ARG A 132 0.43 18.92 5.16
C ARG A 132 -1.05 19.02 4.82
N LEU A 133 -1.64 17.89 4.45
CA LEU A 133 -3.10 17.70 4.32
C LEU A 133 -3.74 17.12 5.61
N TRP A 134 -2.93 16.97 6.65
CA TRP A 134 -3.22 16.31 7.92
C TRP A 134 -2.58 17.11 9.06
N ARG A 135 -3.04 16.90 10.29
CA ARG A 135 -2.56 17.63 11.47
C ARG A 135 -1.77 16.70 12.41
N PRO A 136 -0.51 17.02 12.75
CA PRO A 136 0.23 16.27 13.77
C PRO A 136 -0.42 16.34 15.14
N ALA A 137 -0.17 15.31 15.97
CA ALA A 137 -0.81 15.20 17.27
C ALA A 137 -0.59 16.46 18.11
N LYS A 138 0.64 16.99 18.11
CA LYS A 138 1.06 18.16 18.90
C LYS A 138 0.30 19.47 18.60
N ILE A 139 -0.37 19.59 17.45
CA ILE A 139 -1.15 20.80 17.10
C ILE A 139 -2.65 20.63 17.30
N LEU A 140 -3.11 19.42 17.64
CA LEU A 140 -4.49 19.19 18.01
C LEU A 140 -4.74 19.74 19.42
N PRO A 141 -5.99 20.08 19.78
CA PRO A 141 -6.31 20.54 21.14
C PRO A 141 -5.81 19.53 22.20
N PRO A 142 -5.46 19.94 23.42
CA PRO A 142 -5.08 19.01 24.48
C PRO A 142 -6.11 17.89 24.68
N ALA A 143 -5.65 16.69 25.01
CA ALA A 143 -6.51 15.54 25.26
C ALA A 143 -7.30 15.77 26.55
N LYS A 144 -8.62 15.60 26.47
CA LYS A 144 -9.51 15.68 27.63
C LYS A 144 -9.76 14.29 28.18
N LEU A 145 -9.83 14.12 29.50
CA LEU A 145 -10.02 12.82 30.14
C LEU A 145 -11.22 12.04 29.58
N GLU A 146 -12.38 12.70 29.43
CA GLU A 146 -13.61 12.08 28.93
C GLU A 146 -13.65 11.91 27.40
N LYS A 147 -12.92 12.76 26.66
CA LYS A 147 -12.89 12.79 25.19
C LYS A 147 -11.46 12.92 24.70
N PRO A 148 -10.61 11.90 24.92
CA PRO A 148 -9.18 11.96 24.63
C PRO A 148 -8.90 12.16 23.13
N LEU A 149 -9.84 11.75 22.27
CA LEU A 149 -9.73 11.86 20.81
C LEU A 149 -10.48 13.07 20.25
N PHE A 150 -10.93 14.01 21.09
CA PHE A 150 -11.67 15.19 20.65
C PHE A 150 -10.95 15.95 19.54
N GLY A 151 -11.65 16.15 18.42
CA GLY A 151 -11.17 16.96 17.29
C GLY A 151 -10.23 16.25 16.31
N LEU A 152 -9.79 15.03 16.62
CA LEU A 152 -9.03 14.16 15.72
C LEU A 152 -9.92 13.65 14.59
N LYS A 153 -9.44 13.69 13.34
CA LYS A 153 -10.11 13.11 12.18
C LYS A 153 -9.48 11.77 11.84
N ILE A 154 -10.26 10.70 11.91
CA ILE A 154 -9.81 9.34 11.61
C ILE A 154 -10.54 8.83 10.38
N GLY A 155 -9.77 8.37 9.39
CA GLY A 155 -10.28 7.56 8.28
C GLY A 155 -10.17 6.08 8.64
N LEU A 156 -11.25 5.33 8.50
CA LEU A 156 -11.23 3.87 8.61
C LEU A 156 -11.24 3.27 7.22
N ASP A 157 -10.22 2.47 6.91
CA ASP A 157 -10.10 1.73 5.67
C ASP A 157 -10.22 0.22 5.94
N PRO A 158 -11.43 -0.34 5.87
CA PRO A 158 -11.60 -1.78 5.93
C PRO A 158 -10.95 -2.41 4.70
N GLY A 159 -9.88 -3.17 4.93
CA GLY A 159 -9.14 -3.89 3.91
C GLY A 159 -10.05 -4.80 3.09
N HIS A 160 -9.64 -5.07 1.85
CA HIS A 160 -10.33 -5.99 0.94
C HIS A 160 -11.76 -5.56 0.53
N LEU A 161 -12.37 -6.36 -0.33
CA LEU A 161 -13.79 -6.32 -0.68
C LEU A 161 -14.48 -7.61 -0.21
N GLY A 162 -15.64 -7.43 0.41
CA GLY A 162 -16.44 -8.51 0.96
C GLY A 162 -17.55 -9.00 0.02
N GLY A 163 -18.47 -9.81 0.55
CA GLY A 163 -19.63 -10.34 -0.16
C GLY A 163 -19.26 -11.09 -1.45
N LYS A 164 -19.89 -10.71 -2.58
CA LYS A 164 -19.67 -11.36 -3.88
C LYS A 164 -18.26 -11.18 -4.45
N TRP A 165 -17.47 -10.23 -3.92
CA TRP A 165 -16.12 -9.92 -4.40
C TRP A 165 -15.04 -10.76 -3.70
N ALA A 166 -15.34 -11.31 -2.52
CA ALA A 166 -14.35 -11.97 -1.67
C ALA A 166 -13.63 -13.15 -2.37
N LYS A 167 -14.37 -13.94 -3.17
CA LYS A 167 -13.78 -15.05 -3.93
C LYS A 167 -12.79 -14.56 -5.00
N MET A 168 -13.07 -13.44 -5.65
CA MET A 168 -12.17 -12.84 -6.66
C MET A 168 -10.89 -12.31 -6.03
N GLU A 169 -10.95 -11.77 -4.82
CA GLU A 169 -9.76 -11.31 -4.11
C GLU A 169 -8.91 -12.45 -3.53
N GLU A 170 -9.41 -13.70 -3.58
CA GLU A 170 -8.78 -14.87 -2.97
C GLU A 170 -8.54 -14.69 -1.45
N ARG A 171 -9.33 -13.82 -0.80
CA ARG A 171 -9.35 -13.59 0.66
C ARG A 171 -10.63 -14.15 1.26
N TRP A 172 -10.87 -15.41 0.90
CA TRP A 172 -12.08 -16.16 1.16
C TRP A 172 -11.76 -17.64 1.34
N PHE A 173 -12.37 -18.29 2.33
CA PHE A 173 -12.36 -19.75 2.45
C PHE A 173 -13.61 -20.25 3.20
N GLN A 174 -13.87 -21.55 3.12
CA GLN A 174 -15.00 -22.20 3.80
C GLN A 174 -14.59 -23.60 4.26
N VAL A 175 -14.92 -23.96 5.51
CA VAL A 175 -14.63 -25.30 6.07
C VAL A 175 -15.94 -26.05 6.24
N GLY A 176 -16.11 -27.16 5.51
CA GLY A 176 -17.35 -27.94 5.52
C GLY A 176 -18.58 -27.08 5.21
N ASN A 177 -19.63 -27.22 6.03
CA ASN A 177 -20.90 -26.48 5.88
C ASN A 177 -20.95 -25.16 6.67
N SER A 178 -19.82 -24.69 7.22
CA SER A 178 -19.77 -23.42 7.94
C SER A 178 -20.06 -22.23 7.02
N PRO A 179 -20.58 -21.10 7.56
CA PRO A 179 -20.53 -19.82 6.88
C PRO A 179 -19.12 -19.48 6.37
N PRO A 180 -18.99 -18.97 5.13
CA PRO A 180 -17.69 -18.62 4.59
C PRO A 180 -17.02 -17.49 5.36
N VAL A 181 -15.70 -17.57 5.51
CA VAL A 181 -14.87 -16.50 6.05
C VAL A 181 -14.45 -15.59 4.91
N GLN A 182 -14.75 -14.30 5.04
CA GLN A 182 -14.46 -13.29 4.01
C GLN A 182 -13.78 -12.09 4.68
N GLU A 183 -12.49 -11.86 4.41
CA GLU A 183 -11.75 -10.81 5.14
C GLU A 183 -12.42 -9.43 5.02
N GLY A 184 -12.87 -9.07 3.81
CA GLY A 184 -13.53 -7.78 3.55
C GLY A 184 -14.85 -7.56 4.31
N ASP A 185 -15.51 -8.63 4.77
CA ASP A 185 -16.68 -8.56 5.65
C ASP A 185 -16.25 -8.40 7.12
N LEU A 186 -15.22 -9.15 7.53
CA LEU A 186 -14.67 -9.09 8.89
C LEU A 186 -14.14 -7.68 9.20
N THR A 187 -13.31 -7.13 8.31
CA THR A 187 -12.71 -5.79 8.46
C THR A 187 -13.79 -4.71 8.50
N LEU A 188 -14.84 -4.83 7.68
CA LEU A 188 -15.97 -3.89 7.67
C LEU A 188 -16.75 -3.94 8.98
N ARG A 189 -16.92 -5.13 9.57
CA ARG A 189 -17.55 -5.29 10.89
C ARG A 189 -16.73 -4.63 12.00
N VAL A 190 -15.42 -4.89 12.04
CA VAL A 190 -14.49 -4.22 12.99
C VAL A 190 -14.56 -2.70 12.83
N ALA A 191 -14.52 -2.20 11.59
CA ALA A 191 -14.57 -0.77 11.32
C ALA A 191 -15.84 -0.09 11.87
N ARG A 192 -16.99 -0.77 11.80
CA ARG A 192 -18.26 -0.24 12.32
C ARG A 192 -18.25 -0.14 13.85
N LEU A 193 -17.76 -1.19 14.53
CA LEU A 193 -17.61 -1.19 15.99
C LEU A 193 -16.59 -0.13 16.43
N LEU A 194 -15.44 -0.08 15.78
CA LEU A 194 -14.40 0.90 16.04
C LEU A 194 -14.91 2.33 15.84
N ALA A 195 -15.67 2.60 14.76
CA ALA A 195 -16.23 3.92 14.50
C ALA A 195 -17.15 4.42 15.63
N LEU A 196 -17.95 3.54 16.23
CA LEU A 196 -18.80 3.89 17.36
C LEU A 196 -17.95 4.34 18.55
N ARG A 197 -16.98 3.51 18.96
CA ARG A 197 -16.10 3.76 20.11
C ARG A 197 -15.25 5.03 19.94
N LEU A 198 -14.69 5.23 18.74
CA LEU A 198 -13.91 6.44 18.44
C LEU A 198 -14.74 7.72 18.51
N ARG A 199 -16.00 7.68 18.07
CA ARG A 199 -16.92 8.83 18.15
C ARG A 199 -17.31 9.15 19.59
N GLU A 200 -17.54 8.13 20.41
CA GLU A 200 -17.79 8.30 21.87
C GLU A 200 -16.64 9.07 22.53
N LEU A 201 -15.39 8.75 22.15
CA LEU A 201 -14.17 9.41 22.62
C LEU A 201 -13.89 10.79 21.97
N GLY A 202 -14.79 11.27 21.11
CA GLY A 202 -14.75 12.61 20.52
C GLY A 202 -14.08 12.72 19.15
N ALA A 203 -13.66 11.61 18.53
CA ALA A 203 -13.08 11.63 17.19
C ALA A 203 -14.15 11.88 16.10
N LYS A 204 -13.73 12.52 15.01
CA LYS A 204 -14.49 12.62 13.76
C LYS A 204 -14.10 11.45 12.85
N VAL A 205 -15.00 10.48 12.71
CA VAL A 205 -14.72 9.25 11.96
C VAL A 205 -15.37 9.27 10.58
N SER A 206 -14.56 9.01 9.56
CA SER A 206 -14.98 8.81 8.18
C SER A 206 -14.60 7.41 7.70
N PHE A 207 -15.38 6.86 6.76
CA PHE A 207 -15.09 5.56 6.15
C PHE A 207 -14.53 5.75 4.74
N VAL A 208 -13.42 5.08 4.45
CA VAL A 208 -12.88 4.96 3.08
C VAL A 208 -13.77 4.03 2.24
N ARG A 209 -14.32 2.98 2.88
CA ARG A 209 -15.42 2.13 2.37
C ARG A 209 -16.35 1.78 3.52
N ASN A 210 -17.67 1.77 3.29
CA ASN A 210 -18.68 1.43 4.33
C ASN A 210 -19.71 0.35 3.90
N SER A 211 -19.51 -0.27 2.74
CA SER A 211 -20.31 -1.39 2.24
C SER A 211 -19.42 -2.33 1.44
N ASN A 212 -19.87 -3.56 1.18
CA ASN A 212 -19.12 -4.55 0.39
C ASN A 212 -18.91 -4.19 -1.09
N GLU A 213 -19.45 -3.07 -1.56
CA GLU A 213 -19.26 -2.63 -2.92
C GLU A 213 -17.91 -1.89 -3.08
N PRO A 214 -17.21 -2.11 -4.20
CA PRO A 214 -16.02 -1.32 -4.55
C PRO A 214 -16.40 0.15 -4.70
N ILE A 215 -15.49 1.03 -4.31
CA ILE A 215 -15.69 2.47 -4.51
C ILE A 215 -15.20 2.95 -5.88
N THR A 216 -14.38 2.15 -6.56
CA THR A 216 -14.04 2.37 -7.97
C THR A 216 -15.24 2.11 -8.87
N GLY A 217 -15.44 3.00 -9.84
CA GLY A 217 -16.43 2.81 -10.91
C GLY A 217 -15.98 1.79 -11.96
N LYS A 218 -14.71 1.35 -11.91
CA LYS A 218 -14.16 0.36 -12.84
C LYS A 218 -14.50 -1.06 -12.43
N ARG A 219 -14.46 -1.99 -13.39
CA ARG A 219 -14.69 -3.44 -13.22
C ARG A 219 -13.59 -4.22 -13.94
N PRO A 220 -13.42 -5.53 -13.66
CA PRO A 220 -12.41 -6.34 -14.34
C PRO A 220 -12.45 -6.21 -15.87
N ASN A 221 -13.65 -6.17 -16.47
CA ASN A 221 -13.78 -6.03 -17.92
C ASN A 221 -13.15 -4.76 -18.50
N ASP A 222 -13.08 -3.66 -17.74
CA ASP A 222 -12.43 -2.42 -18.16
C ASP A 222 -10.90 -2.57 -18.33
N PHE A 223 -10.31 -3.65 -17.80
CA PHE A 223 -8.87 -3.86 -17.77
C PHE A 223 -8.38 -4.96 -18.71
N ARG A 224 -9.25 -5.63 -19.47
CA ARG A 224 -8.86 -6.79 -20.32
C ARG A 224 -7.76 -6.47 -21.32
N GLU A 225 -7.81 -5.31 -21.96
CA GLU A 225 -6.79 -4.91 -22.93
C GLU A 225 -5.44 -4.65 -22.23
N LEU A 226 -5.46 -3.94 -21.10
CA LEU A 226 -4.26 -3.67 -20.32
C LEU A 226 -3.67 -4.97 -19.75
N ALA A 227 -4.51 -5.86 -19.23
CA ALA A 227 -4.14 -7.17 -18.73
C ALA A 227 -3.42 -8.00 -19.82
N ARG A 228 -3.97 -8.05 -21.04
CA ARG A 228 -3.32 -8.71 -22.18
C ARG A 228 -1.93 -8.13 -22.45
N LYS A 229 -1.81 -6.80 -22.50
CA LYS A 229 -0.53 -6.11 -22.75
C LYS A 229 0.51 -6.44 -21.67
N ILE A 230 0.10 -6.44 -20.40
CA ILE A 230 0.98 -6.79 -19.27
C ILE A 230 1.43 -8.25 -19.38
N LEU A 231 0.53 -9.19 -19.65
CA LEU A 231 0.87 -10.62 -19.78
C LEU A 231 1.85 -10.87 -20.93
N ILE A 232 1.63 -10.27 -22.09
CA ILE A 232 2.56 -10.36 -23.23
C ILE A 232 3.93 -9.79 -22.87
N LYS A 233 3.97 -8.60 -22.24
CA LYS A 233 5.22 -7.99 -21.78
C LYS A 233 5.96 -8.88 -20.77
N ASN A 234 5.21 -9.60 -19.94
CA ASN A 234 5.76 -10.53 -18.93
C ASN A 234 6.03 -11.94 -19.49
N GLY A 235 6.06 -12.10 -20.82
CA GLY A 235 6.49 -13.33 -21.49
C GLY A 235 5.40 -14.39 -21.67
N VAL A 236 4.12 -14.01 -21.62
CA VAL A 236 2.99 -14.84 -22.03
C VAL A 236 2.51 -14.36 -23.41
N PRO A 237 3.11 -14.80 -24.53
CA PRO A 237 2.87 -14.22 -25.86
C PRO A 237 1.44 -14.43 -26.37
N GLN A 238 0.78 -15.50 -25.93
CA GLN A 238 -0.62 -15.81 -26.26
C GLN A 238 -1.45 -15.99 -24.98
N PRO A 239 -1.80 -14.90 -24.26
CA PRO A 239 -2.56 -15.01 -23.03
C PRO A 239 -3.94 -15.61 -23.26
N ARG A 240 -4.30 -16.61 -22.46
CA ARG A 240 -5.64 -17.20 -22.46
C ARG A 240 -6.66 -16.18 -21.94
N ALA A 241 -7.87 -16.19 -22.51
CA ALA A 241 -8.89 -15.20 -22.17
C ALA A 241 -9.43 -15.36 -20.75
N ASP A 242 -9.72 -16.59 -20.35
CA ASP A 242 -10.45 -16.91 -19.13
C ASP A 242 -9.86 -18.13 -18.44
N VAL A 243 -10.24 -18.29 -17.16
CA VAL A 243 -9.96 -19.46 -16.33
C VAL A 243 -11.05 -20.49 -16.60
N LEU A 244 -10.67 -21.66 -17.12
CA LEU A 244 -11.61 -22.75 -17.44
C LEU A 244 -11.94 -23.61 -16.22
N ASP A 245 -11.01 -23.70 -15.26
CA ASP A 245 -11.12 -24.43 -14.00
C ASP A 245 -10.57 -23.56 -12.86
N PRO A 246 -11.27 -23.33 -11.74
CA PRO A 246 -10.73 -22.64 -10.57
C PRO A 246 -9.38 -23.19 -10.06
N ASN A 247 -9.09 -24.46 -10.34
CA ASN A 247 -7.84 -25.15 -9.98
C ASN A 247 -6.77 -25.12 -11.10
N ASP A 248 -7.03 -24.38 -12.18
CA ASP A 248 -6.10 -24.22 -13.30
C ASP A 248 -4.74 -23.70 -12.78
N PRO A 249 -3.65 -24.51 -12.91
CA PRO A 249 -2.34 -24.14 -12.39
C PRO A 249 -1.72 -22.93 -13.13
N GLU A 250 -2.28 -22.58 -14.28
CA GLU A 250 -1.87 -21.44 -15.10
C GLU A 250 -2.91 -20.31 -15.08
N LYS A 251 -3.85 -20.30 -14.13
CA LYS A 251 -4.89 -19.24 -14.02
C LYS A 251 -4.30 -17.83 -14.01
N GLU A 252 -3.12 -17.66 -13.41
CA GLU A 252 -2.40 -16.38 -13.31
C GLU A 252 -1.97 -15.83 -14.68
N GLN A 253 -1.86 -16.70 -15.69
CA GLN A 253 -1.52 -16.32 -17.06
C GLN A 253 -2.75 -15.92 -17.90
N THR A 254 -3.94 -15.88 -17.29
CA THR A 254 -5.17 -15.52 -17.99
C THR A 254 -5.45 -14.02 -17.92
N ILE A 255 -6.04 -13.48 -18.99
CA ILE A 255 -6.47 -12.09 -19.08
C ILE A 255 -7.48 -11.78 -17.98
N ARG A 256 -8.40 -12.71 -17.69
CA ARG A 256 -9.37 -12.57 -16.60
C ARG A 256 -8.68 -12.35 -15.26
N TRP A 257 -7.80 -13.26 -14.84
CA TRP A 257 -7.14 -13.16 -13.53
C TRP A 257 -6.34 -11.86 -13.40
N GLN A 258 -5.56 -11.51 -14.43
CA GLN A 258 -4.80 -10.27 -14.43
C GLN A 258 -5.72 -9.03 -14.40
N SER A 259 -6.89 -9.08 -15.04
CA SER A 259 -7.88 -8.00 -15.01
C SER A 259 -8.52 -7.83 -13.62
N GLU A 260 -8.77 -8.94 -12.92
CA GLU A 260 -9.27 -8.95 -11.55
C GLU A 260 -8.24 -8.32 -10.60
N ILE A 261 -6.96 -8.68 -10.71
CA ILE A 261 -5.85 -8.05 -9.97
C ILE A 261 -5.78 -6.53 -10.22
N LEU A 262 -5.85 -6.09 -11.47
CA LEU A 262 -5.86 -4.66 -11.83
C LEU A 262 -7.06 -3.92 -11.22
N PHE A 263 -8.20 -4.60 -11.12
CA PHE A 263 -9.40 -4.06 -10.51
C PHE A 263 -9.25 -3.86 -9.00
N TYR A 264 -9.04 -4.92 -8.22
CA TYR A 264 -9.11 -4.81 -6.76
C TYR A 264 -7.81 -4.31 -6.11
N ARG A 265 -6.64 -4.65 -6.68
CA ARG A 265 -5.34 -4.32 -6.07
C ARG A 265 -4.81 -2.96 -6.49
N TYR A 266 -5.19 -2.48 -7.68
CA TYR A 266 -4.70 -1.20 -8.20
C TYR A 266 -5.80 -0.16 -8.31
N SER A 267 -6.85 -0.40 -9.10
CA SER A 267 -7.90 0.58 -9.36
C SER A 267 -8.68 0.96 -8.11
N GLU A 268 -9.11 -0.02 -7.32
CA GLU A 268 -9.83 0.19 -6.07
C GLU A 268 -8.98 0.96 -5.05
N ILE A 269 -7.75 0.52 -4.75
CA ILE A 269 -6.88 1.21 -3.79
C ILE A 269 -6.54 2.64 -4.24
N ARG A 270 -6.28 2.87 -5.53
CA ARG A 270 -6.05 4.23 -6.06
C ARG A 270 -7.30 5.10 -5.93
N ARG A 271 -8.50 4.54 -6.10
CA ARG A 271 -9.74 5.27 -5.85
C ARG A 271 -9.91 5.61 -4.37
N ARG A 272 -9.53 4.71 -3.47
CA ARG A 272 -9.50 4.96 -2.02
C ARG A 272 -8.55 6.08 -1.67
N ALA A 273 -7.36 6.10 -2.27
CA ALA A 273 -6.40 7.19 -2.11
C ALA A 273 -6.97 8.53 -2.58
N ALA A 274 -7.67 8.55 -3.73
CA ALA A 274 -8.33 9.78 -4.19
C ALA A 274 -9.39 10.28 -3.20
N LEU A 275 -10.20 9.37 -2.64
CA LEU A 275 -11.21 9.72 -1.62
C LEU A 275 -10.54 10.29 -0.35
N VAL A 276 -9.51 9.63 0.16
CA VAL A 276 -8.74 10.07 1.34
C VAL A 276 -8.14 11.46 1.09
N ASN A 277 -7.45 11.63 -0.03
CA ASN A 277 -6.61 12.79 -0.30
C ASN A 277 -7.38 14.04 -0.74
N PHE A 278 -8.58 13.89 -1.33
CA PHE A 278 -9.30 15.02 -1.93
C PHE A 278 -10.66 15.30 -1.29
N LYS A 279 -11.15 14.42 -0.39
CA LYS A 279 -12.46 14.59 0.24
C LYS A 279 -12.42 14.42 1.74
N LEU A 280 -11.78 13.36 2.24
CA LEU A 280 -11.83 13.05 3.68
C LEU A 280 -10.85 13.92 4.50
N HIS A 281 -9.64 14.12 3.99
CA HIS A 281 -8.56 14.83 4.69
C HIS A 281 -8.44 14.44 6.18
N PRO A 282 -8.27 13.13 6.47
CA PRO A 282 -8.09 12.67 7.83
C PRO A 282 -6.71 13.06 8.37
N ASP A 283 -6.58 13.11 9.69
CA ASP A 283 -5.28 13.26 10.35
C ASP A 283 -4.53 11.93 10.42
N LEU A 284 -5.28 10.81 10.36
CA LEU A 284 -4.79 9.44 10.41
C LEU A 284 -5.74 8.52 9.62
N VAL A 285 -5.20 7.57 8.88
CA VAL A 285 -5.96 6.42 8.38
C VAL A 285 -5.54 5.13 9.08
N LEU A 286 -6.53 4.35 9.51
CA LEU A 286 -6.35 3.00 10.04
C LEU A 286 -6.80 2.01 8.96
N CYS A 287 -5.85 1.25 8.42
CA CYS A 287 -6.11 0.16 7.49
C CYS A 287 -6.31 -1.12 8.31
N LEU A 288 -7.54 -1.64 8.30
CA LEU A 288 -7.94 -2.77 9.13
C LEU A 288 -7.92 -4.04 8.29
N HIS A 289 -7.14 -5.02 8.71
CA HIS A 289 -6.97 -6.32 8.03
C HIS A 289 -7.07 -7.48 9.03
N PHE A 290 -7.17 -8.69 8.49
CA PHE A 290 -6.90 -9.94 9.20
C PHE A 290 -5.76 -10.65 8.49
N ASN A 291 -4.86 -11.25 9.24
CA ASN A 291 -3.78 -12.02 8.65
C ASN A 291 -4.28 -13.38 8.14
N ALA A 292 -3.48 -14.07 7.35
CA ALA A 292 -3.78 -15.44 6.92
C ALA A 292 -2.48 -16.21 6.62
N GLU A 293 -2.53 -17.51 6.87
CA GLU A 293 -1.47 -18.44 6.50
C GLU A 293 -1.86 -19.23 5.25
N GLY A 294 -0.92 -19.93 4.61
CA GLY A 294 -1.25 -20.83 3.50
C GLY A 294 -2.23 -21.93 3.94
N TRP A 295 -3.41 -22.01 3.33
CA TRP A 295 -4.45 -22.99 3.69
C TRP A 295 -4.45 -24.28 2.85
N GLY A 296 -3.48 -24.48 1.96
CA GLY A 296 -3.36 -25.68 1.14
C GLY A 296 -4.35 -25.71 -0.03
N ASP A 297 -5.01 -26.85 -0.26
CA ASP A 297 -6.01 -27.01 -1.31
C ASP A 297 -7.20 -26.07 -1.07
N PRO A 298 -7.50 -25.12 -1.98
CA PRO A 298 -8.63 -24.21 -1.83
C PRO A 298 -10.00 -24.90 -1.75
N ASN A 299 -10.14 -26.12 -2.27
CA ASN A 299 -11.38 -26.90 -2.20
C ASN A 299 -11.53 -27.64 -0.87
N ASN A 300 -10.43 -27.85 -0.16
CA ASN A 300 -10.38 -28.48 1.14
C ASN A 300 -9.38 -27.74 2.06
N PRO A 301 -9.69 -26.49 2.43
CA PRO A 301 -8.75 -25.65 3.15
C PRO A 301 -8.45 -26.23 4.53
N THR A 302 -7.17 -26.21 4.89
CA THR A 302 -6.69 -26.64 6.19
C THR A 302 -6.53 -25.46 7.14
N LEU A 303 -7.00 -25.64 8.37
CA LEU A 303 -6.80 -24.67 9.44
C LEU A 303 -5.45 -24.89 10.10
N THR A 304 -4.74 -23.80 10.37
CA THR A 304 -3.43 -23.81 11.04
C THR A 304 -3.57 -23.59 12.54
N ASP A 305 -2.53 -23.92 13.30
CA ASP A 305 -2.42 -23.51 14.71
C ASP A 305 -1.72 -22.14 14.85
N ALA A 306 -1.08 -21.65 13.79
CA ALA A 306 -0.40 -20.36 13.79
C ALA A 306 -1.39 -19.21 13.99
N ASN A 307 -1.03 -18.27 14.85
CA ASN A 307 -1.77 -17.04 15.09
C ASN A 307 -0.80 -15.96 15.58
N HIS A 308 -0.88 -14.76 15.02
CA HIS A 308 0.10 -13.70 15.26
C HIS A 308 -0.48 -12.33 14.94
N LEU A 309 0.30 -11.31 15.31
CA LEU A 309 -0.01 -9.91 15.13
C LEU A 309 1.18 -9.21 14.49
N HIS A 310 0.91 -8.33 13.53
CA HIS A 310 1.85 -7.28 13.18
C HIS A 310 1.13 -6.02 12.71
N LEU A 311 1.88 -4.93 12.65
CA LEU A 311 1.43 -3.66 12.10
C LEU A 311 2.39 -3.23 11.00
N LEU A 312 1.86 -2.51 10.02
CA LEU A 312 2.66 -1.97 8.91
C LEU A 312 2.58 -0.45 8.84
N VAL A 313 3.74 0.17 8.61
CA VAL A 313 3.90 1.58 8.24
C VAL A 313 4.63 1.65 6.89
N ASN A 314 4.67 2.82 6.26
CA ASN A 314 5.34 2.97 4.97
C ASN A 314 6.88 2.95 5.12
N GLY A 315 7.57 2.29 4.17
CA GLY A 315 9.03 2.26 4.08
C GLY A 315 9.50 1.01 3.33
N SER A 316 10.77 0.63 3.45
CA SER A 316 11.34 -0.58 2.82
C SER A 316 11.06 -0.70 1.30
N TYR A 317 11.21 0.41 0.57
CA TYR A 317 11.10 0.44 -0.89
C TYR A 317 12.24 -0.35 -1.52
N LEU A 318 11.92 -1.13 -2.56
CA LEU A 318 12.93 -1.84 -3.35
C LEU A 318 13.57 -0.89 -4.38
N ALA A 319 14.84 -1.17 -4.74
CA ALA A 319 15.56 -0.38 -5.74
C ALA A 319 14.81 -0.36 -7.09
N GLU A 320 14.23 -1.48 -7.50
CA GLU A 320 13.48 -1.61 -8.75
C GLU A 320 12.14 -0.86 -8.74
N GLU A 321 11.52 -0.72 -7.57
CA GLU A 321 10.30 0.07 -7.39
C GLU A 321 10.60 1.57 -7.60
N LEU A 322 11.77 2.02 -7.14
CA LEU A 322 12.21 3.41 -7.27
C LEU A 322 12.64 3.81 -8.68
N GLU A 323 12.76 2.86 -9.61
CA GLU A 323 12.92 3.17 -11.04
C GLU A 323 11.64 3.78 -11.64
N PHE A 324 10.47 3.50 -11.05
CA PHE A 324 9.22 4.13 -11.47
C PHE A 324 9.14 5.57 -10.96
N ASP A 325 8.94 6.52 -11.89
CA ASP A 325 8.92 7.96 -11.60
C ASP A 325 7.82 8.31 -10.59
N ASP A 326 6.66 7.64 -10.64
CA ASP A 326 5.54 7.88 -9.72
C ASP A 326 5.74 7.28 -8.33
N GLU A 327 6.40 6.14 -8.22
CA GLU A 327 6.72 5.56 -6.91
C GLU A 327 7.79 6.38 -6.19
N ARG A 328 8.85 6.76 -6.90
CA ARG A 328 9.90 7.66 -6.38
C ARG A 328 9.31 9.01 -5.97
N PHE A 329 8.43 9.59 -6.79
CA PHE A 329 7.74 10.84 -6.45
C PHE A 329 6.91 10.72 -5.16
N GLU A 330 6.06 9.70 -5.03
CA GLU A 330 5.21 9.55 -3.85
C GLU A 330 6.04 9.20 -2.60
N MET A 331 7.13 8.42 -2.73
CA MET A 331 8.08 8.18 -1.62
C MET A 331 8.71 9.49 -1.13
N ILE A 332 9.31 10.29 -2.02
CA ILE A 332 9.90 11.58 -1.66
C ILE A 332 8.85 12.49 -1.02
N ARG A 333 7.64 12.52 -1.58
CA ARG A 333 6.56 13.33 -1.01
C ARG A 333 6.18 12.87 0.39
N ARG A 334 6.13 11.56 0.65
CA ARG A 334 5.84 11.01 1.98
C ARG A 334 6.92 11.37 2.98
N LEU A 335 8.19 11.18 2.60
CA LEU A 335 9.36 11.59 3.38
C LEU A 335 9.25 13.07 3.78
N LEU A 336 9.04 13.95 2.80
CA LEU A 336 8.96 15.40 3.04
C LEU A 336 7.72 15.82 3.82
N SER A 337 6.65 15.03 3.81
CA SER A 337 5.46 15.28 4.63
C SER A 337 5.67 15.04 6.12
N ARG A 338 6.74 14.32 6.49
CA ARG A 338 7.06 13.92 7.87
C ARG A 338 5.94 13.07 8.49
N ALA A 339 5.32 12.21 7.69
CA ALA A 339 4.29 11.30 8.17
C ALA A 339 4.88 10.21 9.10
N TYR A 340 6.08 9.71 8.79
CA TYR A 340 6.73 8.66 9.57
C TYR A 340 6.91 9.02 11.06
N ASP A 341 7.23 10.29 11.33
CA ASP A 341 7.38 10.84 12.68
C ASP A 341 6.11 10.65 13.55
N GLU A 342 4.93 10.52 12.94
CA GLU A 342 3.67 10.21 13.61
C GLU A 342 3.28 8.73 13.47
N GLU A 343 3.55 8.10 12.32
CA GLU A 343 3.17 6.71 12.05
C GLU A 343 3.86 5.73 12.99
N LEU A 344 5.17 5.85 13.17
CA LEU A 344 5.94 4.88 13.96
C LEU A 344 5.53 4.83 15.43
N PRO A 345 5.56 5.94 16.21
CA PRO A 345 5.19 5.88 17.63
C PRO A 345 3.71 5.53 17.83
N LEU A 346 2.85 5.91 16.89
CA LEU A 346 1.45 5.51 16.90
C LEU A 346 1.30 4.00 16.68
N ALA A 347 1.95 3.43 15.66
CA ALA A 347 1.93 2.00 15.38
C ALA A 347 2.52 1.19 16.54
N ASP A 348 3.61 1.65 17.16
CA ASP A 348 4.17 1.01 18.36
C ASP A 348 3.16 0.96 19.51
N THR A 349 2.46 2.07 19.76
CA THR A 349 1.48 2.14 20.85
C THR A 349 0.26 1.26 20.56
N ILE A 350 -0.23 1.24 19.31
CA ILE A 350 -1.32 0.34 18.90
C ILE A 350 -0.88 -1.12 18.99
N GLY A 351 0.31 -1.47 18.49
CA GLY A 351 0.85 -2.82 18.55
C GLY A 351 0.94 -3.37 19.96
N LEU A 352 1.45 -2.57 20.91
CA LEU A 352 1.51 -2.97 22.32
C LEU A 352 0.12 -3.15 22.96
N ALA A 353 -0.85 -2.28 22.62
CA ALA A 353 -2.22 -2.42 23.12
C ALA A 353 -2.90 -3.68 22.56
N MET A 354 -2.72 -3.96 21.27
CA MET A 354 -3.20 -5.16 20.62
C MET A 354 -2.54 -6.42 21.18
N ALA A 355 -1.22 -6.42 21.36
CA ALA A 355 -0.52 -7.54 21.99
C ALA A 355 -1.06 -7.85 23.39
N ARG A 356 -1.32 -6.82 24.20
CA ARG A 356 -1.88 -6.97 25.55
C ARG A 356 -3.29 -7.54 25.55
N GLU A 357 -4.16 -7.03 24.68
CA GLU A 357 -5.57 -7.44 24.64
C GLU A 357 -5.73 -8.84 24.02
N THR A 358 -4.94 -9.16 23.00
CA THR A 358 -5.10 -10.41 22.22
C THR A 358 -4.21 -11.55 22.72
N GLY A 359 -3.11 -11.24 23.41
CA GLY A 359 -2.09 -12.21 23.81
C GLY A 359 -1.27 -12.78 22.65
N LEU A 360 -1.36 -12.20 21.44
CA LEU A 360 -0.71 -12.73 20.26
C LEU A 360 0.80 -12.42 20.21
N PRO A 361 1.63 -13.38 19.76
CA PRO A 361 3.03 -13.12 19.48
C PRO A 361 3.19 -12.23 18.24
N PRO A 362 4.33 -11.53 18.10
CA PRO A 362 4.65 -10.82 16.88
C PRO A 362 4.80 -11.79 15.70
N PHE A 363 4.33 -11.40 14.53
CA PHE A 363 4.68 -12.08 13.29
C PHE A 363 6.16 -11.86 12.98
N GLU A 364 6.84 -12.90 12.51
CA GLU A 364 8.23 -12.83 12.04
C GLU A 364 8.24 -13.00 10.52
N TYR A 365 8.54 -11.91 9.82
CA TYR A 365 8.72 -11.95 8.38
C TYR A 365 9.92 -12.85 8.02
N PRO A 366 9.82 -13.69 6.97
CA PRO A 366 11.01 -14.32 6.38
C PRO A 366 12.03 -13.26 6.01
N THR A 367 13.32 -13.60 6.01
CA THR A 367 14.36 -12.67 5.56
C THR A 367 14.11 -12.27 4.10
N THR A 368 13.72 -11.01 3.90
CA THR A 368 13.37 -10.42 2.60
C THR A 368 13.74 -8.93 2.61
N ASN A 369 13.95 -8.34 1.43
CA ASN A 369 14.18 -6.91 1.28
C ASN A 369 12.87 -6.10 1.17
N THR A 370 11.71 -6.78 1.18
CA THR A 370 10.40 -6.13 1.04
C THR A 370 9.84 -5.61 2.36
N THR A 371 10.47 -5.95 3.49
CA THR A 371 10.07 -5.52 4.83
C THR A 371 11.27 -5.24 5.71
N THR A 372 11.11 -4.28 6.61
CA THR A 372 12.10 -3.99 7.66
C THR A 372 11.41 -3.89 9.01
N LYS A 373 11.90 -4.61 10.03
CA LYS A 373 11.38 -4.50 11.40
C LYS A 373 11.76 -3.13 11.96
N VAL A 374 10.79 -2.38 12.48
CA VAL A 374 10.99 -1.01 12.98
C VAL A 374 10.30 -0.80 14.32
N GLY A 375 10.63 0.31 14.99
CA GLY A 375 10.04 0.66 16.27
C GLY A 375 10.60 -0.18 17.41
N THR A 376 9.93 -0.09 18.55
CA THR A 376 10.39 -0.65 19.83
C THR A 376 9.46 -1.71 20.38
N SER A 377 8.24 -1.82 19.85
CA SER A 377 7.25 -2.81 20.30
C SER A 377 7.61 -4.24 19.90
N GLY A 378 8.39 -4.40 18.82
CA GLY A 378 8.65 -5.69 18.17
C GLY A 378 7.54 -6.15 17.21
N TYR A 379 6.45 -5.38 17.07
CA TYR A 379 5.28 -5.72 16.24
C TYR A 379 5.19 -4.94 14.93
N VAL A 380 6.01 -3.90 14.73
CA VAL A 380 5.88 -2.97 13.60
C VAL A 380 6.91 -3.29 12.52
N TYR A 381 6.47 -3.28 11.26
CA TYR A 381 7.33 -3.39 10.10
C TYR A 381 7.08 -2.23 9.12
N ALA A 382 8.13 -1.75 8.48
CA ALA A 382 8.06 -0.85 7.34
C ALA A 382 7.90 -1.67 6.05
N ARG A 383 6.95 -1.26 5.19
CA ARG A 383 6.67 -1.92 3.90
C ARG A 383 6.08 -0.95 2.86
N ASN A 384 6.46 -1.09 1.60
CA ASN A 384 5.90 -0.31 0.49
C ASN A 384 4.58 -0.94 0.02
N LEU A 385 3.49 -0.64 0.72
CA LEU A 385 2.14 -0.99 0.28
C LEU A 385 1.51 0.18 -0.49
N LEU A 386 0.66 -0.14 -1.47
CA LEU A 386 0.08 0.89 -2.34
C LEU A 386 -0.72 1.96 -1.56
N ALA A 387 -1.49 1.58 -0.54
CA ALA A 387 -2.25 2.56 0.24
C ALA A 387 -1.35 3.37 1.19
N THR A 388 -0.37 2.73 1.86
CA THR A 388 0.62 3.44 2.67
C THR A 388 1.42 4.41 1.81
N ARG A 389 1.73 4.07 0.55
CA ARG A 389 2.39 4.98 -0.39
C ARG A 389 1.51 6.15 -0.85
N LEU A 390 0.22 5.94 -1.08
CA LEU A 390 -0.63 6.91 -1.76
C LEU A 390 -1.47 7.81 -0.85
N TYR A 391 -1.77 7.38 0.38
CA TYR A 391 -2.57 8.20 1.30
C TYR A 391 -1.68 9.32 1.86
N ARG A 392 -2.12 10.57 1.72
CA ARG A 392 -1.33 11.77 2.05
C ARG A 392 -1.58 12.22 3.48
N CYS A 393 -1.51 11.27 4.39
CA CYS A 393 -1.59 11.40 5.85
C CYS A 393 -0.86 10.21 6.48
N PRO A 394 -0.62 10.22 7.80
CA PRO A 394 -0.24 9.04 8.55
C PRO A 394 -1.20 7.87 8.29
N VAL A 395 -0.64 6.67 8.09
CA VAL A 395 -1.34 5.41 7.88
C VAL A 395 -0.72 4.34 8.78
N VAL A 396 -1.58 3.61 9.49
CA VAL A 396 -1.19 2.41 10.24
C VAL A 396 -2.05 1.26 9.77
N TYR A 397 -1.41 0.18 9.32
CA TYR A 397 -2.04 -1.09 9.03
C TYR A 397 -2.04 -1.97 10.27
N CYS A 398 -3.20 -2.52 10.60
CA CYS A 398 -3.35 -3.49 11.67
C CYS A 398 -3.65 -4.86 11.06
N GLU A 399 -2.78 -5.85 11.28
CA GLU A 399 -2.94 -7.23 10.83
C GLU A 399 -2.93 -8.22 12.01
N PRO A 400 -3.90 -8.15 12.94
CA PRO A 400 -4.10 -9.20 13.93
C PRO A 400 -4.78 -10.40 13.31
N TYR A 401 -4.69 -11.52 14.03
CA TYR A 401 -5.42 -12.76 13.81
C TYR A 401 -5.19 -13.40 12.45
N VAL A 402 -4.64 -14.60 12.47
CA VAL A 402 -4.62 -15.48 11.31
C VAL A 402 -6.03 -16.04 11.11
N MET A 403 -6.79 -15.55 10.13
CA MET A 403 -8.21 -15.90 9.94
C MET A 403 -8.48 -17.38 9.70
N ASN A 404 -7.49 -18.11 9.17
CA ASN A 404 -7.51 -19.56 9.00
C ASN A 404 -6.81 -20.33 10.14
N SER A 405 -6.57 -19.69 11.29
CA SER A 405 -6.22 -20.39 12.52
C SER A 405 -7.44 -21.14 13.07
N LYS A 406 -7.26 -22.30 13.70
CA LYS A 406 -8.36 -23.06 14.32
C LYS A 406 -9.13 -22.23 15.35
N ASP A 407 -8.41 -21.50 16.22
CA ASP A 407 -9.02 -20.65 17.24
C ASP A 407 -9.77 -19.47 16.62
N VAL A 408 -9.10 -18.75 15.72
CA VAL A 408 -9.68 -17.57 15.07
C VAL A 408 -10.89 -17.95 14.23
N PHE A 409 -10.82 -19.06 13.49
CA PHE A 409 -11.95 -19.58 12.72
C PHE A 409 -13.16 -19.81 13.63
N ALA A 410 -13.00 -20.52 14.76
CA ALA A 410 -14.09 -20.74 15.71
C ALA A 410 -14.68 -19.41 16.22
N ARG A 411 -13.81 -18.46 16.60
CA ARG A 411 -14.23 -17.13 17.07
C ARG A 411 -14.96 -16.32 16.00
N ILE A 412 -14.59 -16.46 14.72
CA ILE A 412 -15.29 -15.85 13.59
C ILE A 412 -16.68 -16.47 13.41
N GLN A 413 -16.79 -17.80 13.53
CA GLN A 413 -18.06 -18.51 13.41
C GLN A 413 -19.05 -18.16 14.54
N ASP A 414 -18.55 -17.90 15.75
CA ASP A 414 -19.37 -17.43 16.88
C ASP A 414 -19.96 -16.01 16.67
N GLY A 415 -19.40 -15.26 15.74
CA GLY A 415 -19.89 -13.94 15.35
C GLY A 415 -19.60 -12.82 16.35
N ASP A 416 -20.42 -11.77 16.27
CA ASP A 416 -20.36 -10.66 17.24
C ASP A 416 -21.33 -10.91 18.39
N TYR A 417 -20.89 -10.62 19.61
CA TYR A 417 -21.66 -10.78 20.83
C TYR A 417 -21.16 -9.84 21.93
N ASP A 418 -22.07 -9.44 22.82
CA ASP A 418 -21.75 -8.68 24.02
C ASP A 418 -21.12 -9.57 25.11
N GLY A 419 -20.30 -8.97 25.98
CA GLY A 419 -19.66 -9.66 27.09
C GLY A 419 -18.60 -10.66 26.65
N THR A 420 -18.55 -11.80 27.33
CA THR A 420 -17.66 -12.93 27.01
C THR A 420 -18.43 -14.20 26.72
N ARG A 421 -17.81 -15.11 25.98
CA ARG A 421 -18.26 -16.49 25.79
C ARG A 421 -17.07 -17.43 25.90
N ASN A 422 -17.35 -18.67 26.30
CA ASN A 422 -16.37 -19.74 26.25
C ASN A 422 -16.13 -20.16 24.80
N VAL A 423 -14.93 -19.89 24.29
CA VAL A 423 -14.46 -20.37 22.98
C VAL A 423 -13.21 -21.20 23.21
N ASN A 424 -13.27 -22.48 22.85
CA ASN A 424 -12.17 -23.44 23.07
C ASN A 424 -11.69 -23.51 24.52
N GLY A 425 -12.60 -23.44 25.50
CA GLY A 425 -12.28 -23.51 26.92
C GLY A 425 -11.86 -22.19 27.56
N VAL A 426 -11.83 -21.09 26.80
CA VAL A 426 -11.40 -19.77 27.28
C VAL A 426 -12.54 -18.76 27.17
N GLU A 427 -12.84 -18.05 28.25
CA GLU A 427 -13.74 -16.90 28.22
C GLU A 427 -13.13 -15.75 27.43
N ARG A 428 -13.75 -15.38 26.31
CA ARG A 428 -13.23 -14.35 25.40
C ARG A 428 -14.33 -13.39 24.99
N LYS A 429 -13.94 -12.15 24.68
CA LYS A 429 -14.80 -11.22 23.96
C LYS A 429 -14.95 -11.70 22.51
N SER A 430 -16.00 -11.23 21.84
CA SER A 430 -16.06 -11.36 20.38
C SER A 430 -14.78 -10.80 19.77
N ILE A 431 -14.21 -11.54 18.81
CA ILE A 431 -12.97 -11.17 18.12
C ILE A 431 -13.06 -9.78 17.48
N PHE A 432 -14.25 -9.37 17.04
CA PHE A 432 -14.47 -8.06 16.43
C PHE A 432 -14.40 -6.91 17.44
N ARG A 433 -14.92 -7.13 18.65
CA ARG A 433 -14.90 -6.15 19.74
C ARG A 433 -13.53 -6.08 20.41
N GLU A 434 -12.87 -7.22 20.59
CA GLU A 434 -11.49 -7.32 21.07
C GLU A 434 -10.52 -6.55 20.14
N TYR A 435 -10.67 -6.71 18.82
CA TYR A 435 -9.92 -5.93 17.84
C TYR A 435 -10.25 -4.43 17.95
N ALA A 436 -11.52 -4.05 17.88
CA ALA A 436 -11.89 -2.63 17.96
C ALA A 436 -11.37 -1.95 19.25
N GLU A 437 -11.53 -2.62 20.39
CA GLU A 437 -11.12 -2.08 21.70
C GLU A 437 -9.60 -1.94 21.82
N SER A 438 -8.82 -2.92 21.34
CA SER A 438 -7.35 -2.82 21.36
C SER A 438 -6.81 -1.67 20.51
N VAL A 439 -7.40 -1.41 19.34
CA VAL A 439 -7.05 -0.24 18.51
C VAL A 439 -7.41 1.06 19.23
N VAL A 440 -8.59 1.11 19.88
CA VAL A 440 -9.00 2.28 20.69
C VAL A 440 -8.01 2.55 21.82
N GLN A 441 -7.63 1.53 22.59
CA GLN A 441 -6.66 1.66 23.68
C GLN A 441 -5.32 2.21 23.18
N GLY A 442 -4.83 1.71 22.05
CA GLY A 442 -3.60 2.21 21.41
C GLY A 442 -3.68 3.68 21.02
N LEU A 443 -4.78 4.08 20.37
CA LEU A 443 -5.02 5.47 19.98
C LEU A 443 -5.10 6.41 21.19
N VAL A 444 -5.87 6.02 22.21
CA VAL A 444 -6.01 6.80 23.44
C VAL A 444 -4.65 6.93 24.13
N GLY A 445 -3.88 5.85 24.23
CA GLY A 445 -2.53 5.88 24.80
C GLY A 445 -1.60 6.85 24.09
N TYR A 446 -1.55 6.79 22.76
CA TYR A 446 -0.70 7.67 21.95
C TYR A 446 -1.14 9.15 22.08
N TYR A 447 -2.40 9.44 21.77
CA TYR A 447 -2.88 10.81 21.71
C TYR A 447 -2.95 11.48 23.09
N SER A 448 -3.21 10.74 24.17
CA SER A 448 -3.17 11.32 25.53
C SER A 448 -1.75 11.71 25.94
N LYS A 449 -0.73 10.96 25.49
CA LYS A 449 0.68 11.28 25.74
C LYS A 449 1.17 12.43 24.86
N ALA A 450 0.76 12.45 23.59
CA ALA A 450 1.23 13.43 22.60
C ALA A 450 0.52 14.79 22.68
N ARG A 451 -0.66 14.87 23.31
CA ARG A 451 -1.48 16.09 23.43
C ARG A 451 -1.69 16.48 24.90
N LYS A 452 -0.60 16.78 25.59
CA LYS A 452 -0.66 17.30 26.97
C LYS A 452 -1.20 18.72 27.03
#